data_AF-A0A815D3U7-F1
#
_entry.id   AF-A0A815D3U7-F1
#
_cell.length_a   1.000
_cell.length_b   1.000
_cell.length_c   1.000
_cell.angle_alpha   90.00
_cell.angle_beta   90.00
_cell.angle_gamma   90.00
#
_symmetry.space_group_name_H-M   'P 1'
#
loop_
_entity.id
_entity.type
_entity.pdbx_description
1 polymer ?
#
loop_
_entity_poly.entity_id
_entity_poly.type
_entity_poly.pdbx_seq_one_letter_code
_entity_poly.pdbx_strand_id
1 'polypeptide(L)'
;MFRFRFRLNSSVFALASSIFFNHSSKESKPIHVENPSDLPRTPYQHINCTGFECIRESSMINLSSSSSFLKHTLYYYSELTQRYCTHISTMIAILEEFKRLEGQGNVQQEVWDVYVKQRILLSDMKNELLRLRLLLSTIDRLVTESIDACYQTQDEIVTQLVANELVHSKRIIEQNEQLIIQNERILTSEQVKLIQGPVDENEIKNSEE
;
A
#
# COMPACT_ATOMS: atom_id res chain seq x y z
N MET A 1 9.58 17.26 -17.98
CA MET A 1 8.51 16.37 -18.51
C MET A 1 9.02 14.93 -18.40
N PHE A 2 8.80 14.26 -17.27
CA PHE A 2 9.34 12.92 -17.02
C PHE A 2 8.35 11.86 -17.50
N ARG A 3 8.73 11.07 -18.50
CA ARG A 3 7.96 9.90 -18.98
C ARG A 3 8.43 8.65 -18.23
N PHE A 4 7.57 8.10 -17.39
CA PHE A 4 7.78 6.80 -16.78
C PHE A 4 7.42 5.69 -17.78
N ARG A 5 8.37 4.79 -18.07
CA ARG A 5 8.11 3.52 -18.76
C ARG A 5 8.13 2.41 -17.71
N PHE A 6 6.96 1.95 -17.31
CA PHE A 6 6.84 0.67 -16.63
C PHE A 6 7.01 -0.44 -17.66
N ARG A 7 8.13 -1.18 -17.60
CA ARG A 7 8.21 -2.52 -18.20
C ARG A 7 7.59 -3.49 -17.20
N LEU A 8 6.30 -3.75 -17.34
CA LEU A 8 5.66 -4.89 -16.69
C LEU A 8 5.99 -6.15 -17.52
N ASN A 9 6.63 -7.14 -16.89
CA ASN A 9 6.76 -8.49 -17.46
C ASN A 9 5.36 -9.09 -17.62
N SER A 10 5.09 -9.64 -18.80
CA SER A 10 3.76 -10.03 -19.29
C SER A 10 3.24 -11.38 -18.76
N SER A 11 3.60 -11.81 -17.54
CA SER A 11 3.36 -13.21 -17.14
C SER A 11 2.64 -13.44 -15.79
N VAL A 12 1.88 -12.48 -15.26
CA VAL A 12 1.14 -12.71 -13.99
C VAL A 12 -0.37 -12.37 -14.08
N PHE A 13 -0.90 -12.00 -15.24
CA PHE A 13 -2.32 -11.61 -15.38
C PHE A 13 -3.28 -12.70 -15.85
N ALA A 14 -2.87 -13.96 -15.87
CA ALA A 14 -3.74 -15.08 -16.20
C ALA A 14 -3.93 -15.96 -14.96
N LEU A 15 -4.86 -15.61 -14.07
CA LEU A 15 -5.52 -16.52 -13.10
C LEU A 15 -6.50 -15.72 -12.19
N ALA A 16 -7.61 -15.22 -12.76
CA ALA A 16 -8.76 -14.80 -11.94
C ALA A 16 -10.12 -14.76 -12.67
N SER A 17 -10.22 -15.26 -13.91
CA SER A 17 -11.45 -15.13 -14.71
C SER A 17 -12.31 -16.40 -14.82
N SER A 18 -11.96 -17.48 -14.11
CA SER A 18 -12.47 -18.83 -14.46
C SER A 18 -13.45 -19.47 -13.46
N ILE A 19 -14.03 -18.75 -12.48
CA ILE A 19 -14.83 -19.41 -11.42
C ILE A 19 -16.36 -19.23 -11.54
N PHE A 20 -16.92 -18.50 -12.52
CA PHE A 20 -18.37 -18.34 -12.62
C PHE A 20 -19.01 -18.71 -13.97
N PHE A 21 -18.59 -19.83 -14.57
CA PHE A 21 -19.41 -20.51 -15.58
C PHE A 21 -19.38 -22.02 -15.32
N ASN A 22 -20.23 -22.47 -14.41
CA ASN A 22 -20.58 -23.88 -14.35
C ASN A 22 -22.05 -24.02 -13.97
N HIS A 23 -22.93 -23.81 -14.95
CA HIS A 23 -24.25 -24.42 -14.92
C HIS A 23 -24.64 -24.88 -16.34
N SER A 24 -24.80 -26.21 -16.44
CA SER A 24 -25.60 -26.92 -17.43
C SER A 24 -25.05 -27.00 -18.87
N SER A 25 -24.18 -27.98 -19.12
CA SER A 25 -24.08 -28.63 -20.42
C SER A 25 -24.50 -30.09 -20.25
N LYS A 26 -25.75 -30.40 -20.63
CA LYS A 26 -26.16 -31.77 -20.91
C LYS A 26 -25.81 -32.07 -22.37
N GLU A 27 -25.13 -33.20 -22.56
CA GLU A 27 -24.77 -33.79 -23.84
C GLU A 27 -25.91 -33.77 -24.86
N SER A 28 -25.62 -33.37 -26.11
CA SER A 28 -26.53 -33.56 -27.24
C SER A 28 -25.82 -34.33 -28.36
N LYS A 29 -26.35 -35.52 -28.68
CA LYS A 29 -26.05 -36.28 -29.91
C LYS A 29 -26.49 -35.49 -31.16
N PRO A 30 -25.87 -35.68 -32.33
CA PRO A 30 -26.29 -34.97 -33.54
C PRO A 30 -27.59 -35.60 -34.08
N ILE A 31 -28.63 -34.78 -34.22
CA ILE A 31 -29.85 -35.12 -34.95
C ILE A 31 -29.67 -34.65 -36.39
N HIS A 32 -29.78 -35.58 -37.33
CA HIS A 32 -29.84 -35.32 -38.76
C HIS A 32 -31.21 -34.68 -39.07
N VAL A 33 -31.25 -33.49 -39.67
CA VAL A 33 -32.51 -32.79 -40.01
C VAL A 33 -32.68 -32.82 -41.53
N GLU A 34 -33.64 -33.61 -42.00
CA GLU A 34 -34.29 -33.45 -43.31
C GLU A 34 -35.50 -32.53 -43.13
N ASN A 35 -35.65 -31.56 -44.05
CA ASN A 35 -36.71 -30.55 -44.19
C ASN A 35 -36.61 -29.25 -43.35
N PRO A 36 -36.58 -28.06 -44.00
CA PRO A 36 -36.40 -26.76 -43.35
C PRO A 36 -37.71 -26.12 -42.83
N SER A 37 -38.81 -26.85 -42.75
CA SER A 37 -40.13 -26.33 -42.33
C SER A 37 -40.51 -26.61 -40.88
N ASP A 38 -39.75 -27.44 -40.16
CA ASP A 38 -40.02 -27.79 -38.75
C ASP A 38 -38.98 -27.19 -37.78
N LEU A 39 -38.56 -25.95 -38.02
CA LEU A 39 -37.80 -25.20 -37.02
C LEU A 39 -38.77 -24.80 -35.89
N PRO A 40 -38.63 -25.31 -34.65
CA PRO A 40 -39.35 -24.73 -33.53
C PRO A 40 -38.91 -23.28 -33.44
N ARG A 41 -39.88 -22.35 -33.45
CA ARG A 41 -39.65 -20.96 -33.05
C ARG A 41 -38.96 -21.03 -31.70
N THR A 42 -37.65 -20.81 -31.67
CA THR A 42 -36.93 -20.65 -30.42
C THR A 42 -37.65 -19.50 -29.71
N PRO A 43 -38.22 -19.72 -28.50
CA PRO A 43 -38.70 -18.59 -27.74
C PRO A 43 -37.46 -17.71 -27.57
N TYR A 44 -37.56 -16.45 -28.01
CA TYR A 44 -36.55 -15.45 -27.74
C TYR A 44 -36.13 -15.65 -26.28
N GLN A 45 -34.90 -16.11 -26.05
CA GLN A 45 -34.34 -16.12 -24.71
C GLN A 45 -34.33 -14.66 -24.32
N HIS A 46 -35.30 -14.29 -23.49
CA HIS A 46 -35.32 -13.00 -22.84
C HIS A 46 -33.93 -12.81 -22.26
N ILE A 47 -33.28 -11.72 -22.67
CA ILE A 47 -32.07 -11.25 -22.02
C ILE A 47 -32.52 -10.97 -20.58
N ASN A 48 -32.25 -11.92 -19.67
CA ASN A 48 -32.64 -11.87 -18.27
C ASN A 48 -31.78 -10.89 -17.46
N CYS A 49 -31.05 -9.99 -18.13
CA CYS A 49 -30.25 -8.96 -17.49
C CYS A 49 -30.84 -7.62 -17.85
N THR A 50 -31.56 -7.00 -16.92
CA THR A 50 -31.98 -5.62 -17.10
C THR A 50 -30.73 -4.72 -17.18
N GLY A 51 -30.76 -3.62 -17.95
CA GLY A 51 -29.59 -2.72 -18.03
C GLY A 51 -29.13 -2.21 -16.65
N PHE A 52 -30.04 -2.20 -15.67
CA PHE A 52 -29.74 -1.89 -14.27
C PHE A 52 -28.91 -2.98 -13.57
N GLU A 53 -29.15 -4.26 -13.86
CA GLU A 53 -28.32 -5.36 -13.33
C GLU A 53 -26.88 -5.27 -13.84
N CYS A 54 -26.67 -4.90 -15.10
CA CYS A 54 -25.32 -4.65 -15.63
C CYS A 54 -24.62 -3.52 -14.87
N ILE A 55 -25.35 -2.43 -14.54
CA ILE A 55 -24.80 -1.31 -13.75
C ILE A 55 -24.42 -1.78 -12.35
N ARG A 56 -25.30 -2.56 -11.69
CA ARG A 56 -25.03 -3.12 -10.36
C ARG A 56 -23.79 -4.02 -10.36
N GLU A 57 -23.68 -4.92 -11.34
CA GLU A 57 -22.50 -5.79 -11.47
C GLU A 57 -21.22 -4.99 -11.71
N SER A 58 -21.28 -3.98 -12.57
CA SER A 58 -20.14 -3.09 -12.83
C SER A 58 -19.72 -2.32 -11.58
N SER A 59 -20.67 -1.80 -10.79
CA SER A 59 -20.39 -1.11 -9.53
C SER A 59 -19.71 -2.04 -8.52
N MET A 60 -20.16 -3.29 -8.44
CA MET A 60 -19.57 -4.31 -7.56
C MET A 60 -18.14 -4.68 -7.96
N ILE A 61 -17.87 -4.84 -9.25
CA ILE A 61 -16.52 -5.08 -9.77
C ILE A 61 -15.60 -3.91 -9.43
N ASN A 62 -16.08 -2.67 -9.62
CA ASN A 62 -15.33 -1.46 -9.32
C ASN A 62 -15.01 -1.34 -7.81
N LEU A 63 -15.98 -1.61 -6.94
CA LEU A 63 -15.80 -1.61 -5.49
C LEU A 63 -14.80 -2.68 -5.03
N SER A 64 -14.93 -3.90 -5.56
CA SER A 64 -14.01 -5.00 -5.27
C SER A 64 -12.58 -4.66 -5.69
N SER A 65 -12.40 -4.17 -6.93
CA SER A 65 -11.09 -3.78 -7.44
C SER A 65 -10.45 -2.65 -6.63
N SER A 66 -11.23 -1.63 -6.29
CA SER A 66 -10.78 -0.49 -5.48
C SER A 66 -10.39 -0.91 -4.06
N SER A 67 -11.18 -1.78 -3.42
CA SER A 67 -10.84 -2.36 -2.10
C SER A 67 -9.56 -3.19 -2.16
N SER A 68 -9.39 -4.05 -3.17
CA SER A 68 -8.14 -4.79 -3.36
C SER A 68 -6.94 -3.88 -3.58
N PHE A 69 -7.10 -2.79 -4.34
CA PHE A 69 -6.02 -1.84 -4.57
C PHE A 69 -5.62 -1.11 -3.27
N LEU A 70 -6.60 -0.72 -2.44
CA LEU A 70 -6.35 -0.18 -1.11
C LEU A 70 -5.56 -1.16 -0.24
N LYS A 71 -5.99 -2.42 -0.17
CA LYS A 71 -5.35 -3.46 0.66
C LYS A 71 -3.88 -3.67 0.27
N HIS A 72 -3.59 -3.83 -1.02
CA HIS A 72 -2.21 -4.01 -1.49
C HIS A 72 -1.33 -2.78 -1.23
N THR A 73 -1.86 -1.59 -1.48
CA THR A 73 -1.11 -0.35 -1.25
C THR A 73 -0.85 -0.13 0.24
N LEU A 74 -1.83 -0.42 1.09
CA LEU A 74 -1.71 -0.31 2.54
C LEU A 74 -0.72 -1.33 3.11
N TYR A 75 -0.73 -2.57 2.60
CA TYR A 75 0.24 -3.59 2.97
C TYR A 75 1.66 -3.12 2.66
N TYR A 76 1.90 -2.67 1.42
CA TYR A 76 3.22 -2.20 1.01
C TYR A 76 3.68 -0.96 1.79
N TYR A 77 2.76 -0.02 2.06
CA TYR A 77 3.03 1.14 2.89
C TYR A 77 3.45 0.75 4.32
N SER A 78 2.76 -0.22 4.91
CA SER A 78 3.06 -0.72 6.26
C SER A 78 4.39 -1.45 6.31
N GLU A 79 4.67 -2.31 5.32
CA GLU A 79 5.95 -3.02 5.20
C GLU A 79 7.12 -2.05 5.04
N LEU A 80 6.98 -1.05 4.16
CA LEU A 80 8.01 -0.02 3.96
C LEU A 80 8.21 0.82 5.22
N THR A 81 7.13 1.13 5.95
CA THR A 81 7.20 1.86 7.23
C THR A 81 8.03 1.09 8.26
N GLN A 82 7.80 -0.23 8.39
CA GLN A 82 8.59 -1.06 9.31
C GLN A 82 10.06 -1.09 8.91
N ARG A 83 10.36 -1.32 7.63
CA ARG A 83 11.75 -1.29 7.13
C ARG A 83 12.42 0.06 7.38
N TYR A 84 11.69 1.16 7.15
CA TYR A 84 12.19 2.51 7.39
C TYR A 84 12.54 2.72 8.87
N CYS A 85 11.69 2.26 9.79
CA CYS A 85 11.94 2.37 11.22
C CYS A 85 13.13 1.50 11.65
N THR A 86 13.25 0.27 11.15
CA THR A 86 14.43 -0.58 11.40
C THR A 86 15.70 0.09 10.90
N HIS A 87 15.65 0.71 9.71
CA HIS A 87 16.78 1.45 9.15
C HIS A 87 17.20 2.64 10.02
N ILE A 88 16.22 3.36 10.58
CA ILE A 88 16.49 4.41 11.57
C ILE A 88 17.20 3.84 12.80
N SER A 89 16.75 2.71 13.34
CA SER A 89 17.43 2.05 14.47
C SER A 89 18.88 1.68 14.13
N THR A 90 19.13 1.19 12.92
CA THR A 90 20.50 0.92 12.45
C THR A 90 21.33 2.21 12.38
N MET A 91 20.76 3.31 11.88
CA MET A 91 21.45 4.60 11.84
C MET A 91 21.77 5.12 13.24
N ILE A 92 20.88 4.95 14.23
CA ILE A 92 21.13 5.29 15.63
C ILE A 92 22.32 4.48 16.17
N ALA A 93 22.35 3.16 15.95
CA ALA A 93 23.47 2.33 16.39
C ALA A 93 24.81 2.75 15.74
N ILE A 94 24.80 3.19 14.47
CA ILE A 94 25.99 3.72 13.80
C ILE A 94 26.46 5.03 14.47
N LEU A 95 25.53 5.91 14.87
CA LEU A 95 25.85 7.15 15.57
C LEU A 95 26.44 6.89 16.96
N GLU A 96 25.90 5.93 17.70
CA GLU A 96 26.43 5.49 18.99
C GLU A 96 27.84 4.91 18.84
N GLU A 97 28.07 4.10 17.80
CA GLU A 97 29.39 3.53 17.49
C GLU A 97 30.40 4.62 17.11
N PHE A 98 29.99 5.59 16.29
CA PHE A 98 30.81 6.73 15.93
C PHE A 98 31.28 7.52 17.17
N LYS A 99 30.39 7.68 18.16
CA LYS A 99 30.73 8.31 19.44
C LYS A 99 31.70 7.47 20.27
N ARG A 100 31.52 6.15 20.29
CA ARG A 100 32.42 5.23 21.03
C ARG A 100 33.85 5.25 20.51
N LEU A 101 34.01 5.50 19.20
CA LEU A 101 35.31 5.54 18.52
C LEU A 101 35.97 6.94 18.53
N GLU A 102 35.48 7.86 19.36
CA GLU A 102 36.05 9.20 19.48
C GLU A 102 37.56 9.14 19.77
N GLY A 103 38.35 9.86 18.98
CA GLY A 103 39.81 9.85 19.04
C GLY A 103 40.50 8.76 18.22
N GLN A 104 39.76 7.80 17.64
CA GLN A 104 40.28 6.74 16.77
C GLN A 104 40.17 7.13 15.29
N GLY A 105 40.78 8.27 14.92
CA GLY A 105 40.56 9.03 13.68
C GLY A 105 40.20 8.23 12.42
N ASN A 106 41.04 7.31 11.97
CA ASN A 106 40.77 6.55 10.73
C ASN A 106 39.53 5.66 10.83
N VAL A 107 39.37 4.92 11.94
CA VAL A 107 38.23 4.00 12.13
C VAL A 107 36.94 4.78 12.35
N GLN A 108 37.02 5.89 13.08
CA GLN A 108 35.89 6.79 13.29
C GLN A 108 35.38 7.39 11.96
N GLN A 109 36.28 7.78 11.07
CA GLN A 109 35.93 8.29 9.75
C GLN A 109 35.26 7.22 8.87
N GLU A 110 35.73 5.97 8.91
CA GLU A 110 35.09 4.87 8.17
C GLU A 110 33.63 4.65 8.60
N VAL A 111 33.36 4.71 9.92
CA VAL A 111 31.98 4.61 10.46
C VAL A 111 31.12 5.79 10.01
N TRP A 112 31.69 7.00 9.97
CA TRP A 112 30.99 8.17 9.45
C TRP A 112 30.64 8.05 7.97
N ASP A 113 31.54 7.53 7.14
CA ASP A 113 31.27 7.30 5.72
C ASP A 113 30.14 6.26 5.51
N VAL A 114 30.07 5.25 6.38
CA VAL A 114 28.93 4.31 6.42
C VAL A 114 27.65 5.05 6.77
N TYR A 115 27.65 5.91 7.80
CA TYR A 115 26.49 6.71 8.18
C TYR A 115 25.96 7.56 7.02
N VAL A 116 26.86 8.25 6.29
CA VAL A 116 26.49 9.07 5.12
C VAL A 116 25.82 8.23 4.04
N LYS A 117 26.33 7.02 3.74
CA LYS A 117 25.70 6.10 2.79
C LYS A 117 24.31 5.66 3.25
N GLN A 118 24.16 5.32 4.53
CA GLN A 118 22.86 4.92 5.08
C GLN A 118 21.83 6.05 5.05
N ARG A 119 22.27 7.31 5.20
CA ARG A 119 21.41 8.49 5.10
C ARG A 119 20.81 8.67 3.70
N ILE A 120 21.55 8.35 2.65
CA ILE A 120 21.02 8.40 1.27
C ILE A 120 19.89 7.39 1.11
N LEU A 121 20.10 6.14 1.56
CA LEU A 121 19.08 5.10 1.51
C LEU A 121 17.84 5.46 2.36
N LEU A 122 18.04 6.04 3.55
CA LEU A 122 16.93 6.54 4.38
C LEU A 122 16.10 7.59 3.60
N SER A 123 16.76 8.52 2.92
CA SER A 123 16.08 9.54 2.12
C SER A 123 15.27 8.94 0.96
N ASP A 124 15.79 7.91 0.29
CA ASP A 124 15.08 7.23 -0.78
C ASP A 124 13.82 6.52 -0.27
N MET A 125 13.92 5.83 0.87
CA MET A 125 12.78 5.19 1.52
C MET A 125 11.73 6.22 1.97
N LYS A 126 12.16 7.36 2.52
CA LYS A 126 11.25 8.45 2.90
C LYS A 126 10.50 9.02 1.69
N ASN A 127 11.19 9.22 0.58
CA ASN A 127 10.57 9.68 -0.66
C ASN A 127 9.53 8.68 -1.18
N GLU A 128 9.82 7.38 -1.09
CA GLU A 128 8.86 6.35 -1.50
C GLU A 128 7.65 6.28 -0.56
N LEU A 129 7.84 6.41 0.76
CA LEU A 129 6.74 6.55 1.73
C LEU A 129 5.83 7.74 1.40
N LEU A 130 6.41 8.89 1.05
CA LEU A 130 5.64 10.08 0.65
C LEU A 130 4.82 9.84 -0.63
N ARG A 131 5.37 9.12 -1.61
CA ARG A 131 4.64 8.74 -2.83
C ARG A 131 3.48 7.80 -2.51
N LEU A 132 3.69 6.80 -1.66
CA LEU A 132 2.65 5.89 -1.22
C LEU A 132 1.55 6.61 -0.43
N ARG A 133 1.90 7.57 0.42
CA ARG A 133 0.92 8.39 1.14
C ARG A 133 0.01 9.17 0.19
N LEU A 134 0.59 9.79 -0.85
CA LEU A 134 -0.18 10.49 -1.87
C LEU A 134 -1.10 9.52 -2.64
N LEU A 135 -0.59 8.33 -2.97
CA LEU A 135 -1.38 7.30 -3.63
C LEU A 135 -2.54 6.83 -2.75
N LEU A 136 -2.30 6.56 -1.46
CA LEU A 136 -3.33 6.17 -0.50
C LEU A 136 -4.42 7.24 -0.35
N SER A 137 -4.06 8.53 -0.36
CA SER A 137 -5.04 9.62 -0.36
C SER A 137 -5.92 9.63 -1.63
N THR A 138 -5.36 9.22 -2.77
CA THR A 138 -6.12 9.09 -4.03
C THR A 138 -7.03 7.87 -3.99
N ILE A 139 -6.52 6.73 -3.49
CA ILE A 139 -7.29 5.50 -3.35
C ILE A 139 -8.44 5.66 -2.35
N ASP A 140 -8.25 6.42 -1.26
CA ASP A 140 -9.33 6.73 -0.31
C ASP A 140 -10.55 7.33 -1.01
N ARG A 141 -10.32 8.30 -1.90
CA ARG A 141 -11.38 8.94 -2.70
C ARG A 141 -12.02 7.95 -3.66
N LEU A 142 -11.21 7.19 -4.39
CA LEU A 142 -11.69 6.16 -5.31
C LEU A 142 -12.59 5.12 -4.62
N VAL A 143 -12.17 4.62 -3.46
CA VAL A 143 -12.95 3.63 -2.69
C VAL A 143 -14.23 4.28 -2.15
N THR A 144 -14.18 5.51 -1.65
CA THR A 144 -15.37 6.24 -1.18
C THR A 144 -16.39 6.41 -2.30
N GLU A 145 -15.96 6.88 -3.47
CA GLU A 145 -16.84 7.03 -4.64
C GLU A 145 -17.39 5.67 -5.12
N SER A 146 -16.61 4.60 -5.01
CA SER A 146 -17.05 3.24 -5.34
C SER A 146 -18.09 2.69 -4.35
N ILE A 147 -17.95 3.02 -3.06
CA ILE A 147 -18.95 2.69 -2.03
C ILE A 147 -20.26 3.42 -2.35
N ASP A 148 -20.21 4.72 -2.65
CA ASP A 148 -21.40 5.52 -2.98
C ASP A 148 -22.12 4.99 -4.23
N ALA A 149 -21.37 4.64 -5.29
CA ALA A 149 -21.93 4.06 -6.50
C ALA A 149 -22.60 2.71 -6.24
N CYS A 150 -21.98 1.86 -5.42
CA CYS A 150 -22.52 0.54 -5.09
C CYS A 150 -23.77 0.64 -4.18
N TYR A 151 -23.79 1.62 -3.28
CA TYR A 151 -24.94 1.91 -2.41
C TYR A 151 -26.16 2.34 -3.25
N GLN A 152 -25.95 3.20 -4.25
CA GLN A 152 -27.00 3.61 -5.19
C GLN A 152 -27.55 2.45 -6.03
N THR A 153 -26.78 1.37 -6.21
CA THR A 153 -27.21 0.15 -6.91
C THR A 153 -27.81 -0.93 -6.00
N GLN A 154 -28.16 -0.57 -4.75
CA GLN A 154 -28.86 -1.42 -3.78
C GLN A 154 -28.05 -2.62 -3.24
N ASP A 155 -26.74 -2.46 -3.04
CA ASP A 155 -25.90 -3.46 -2.33
C ASP A 155 -25.39 -2.92 -0.98
N GLU A 156 -26.30 -2.87 -0.01
CA GLU A 156 -26.04 -2.28 1.32
C GLU A 156 -25.06 -3.09 2.18
N ILE A 157 -25.07 -4.42 2.04
CA ILE A 157 -24.23 -5.30 2.88
C ILE A 157 -22.76 -5.14 2.49
N VAL A 158 -22.46 -5.19 1.19
CA VAL A 158 -21.08 -5.11 0.70
C VAL A 158 -20.52 -3.70 0.90
N THR A 159 -21.34 -2.67 0.70
CA THR A 159 -20.93 -1.28 0.95
C THR A 159 -20.59 -1.03 2.41
N GLN A 160 -21.39 -1.53 3.35
CA GLN A 160 -21.10 -1.41 4.77
C GLN A 160 -19.80 -2.14 5.16
N LEU A 161 -19.55 -3.32 4.60
CA LEU A 161 -18.32 -4.06 4.83
C LEU A 161 -17.09 -3.26 4.38
N VAL A 162 -17.09 -2.78 3.13
CA VAL A 162 -15.94 -2.04 2.57
C VAL A 162 -15.78 -0.67 3.23
N ALA A 163 -16.86 -0.02 3.66
CA ALA A 163 -16.78 1.21 4.47
C ALA A 163 -16.06 0.96 5.80
N ASN A 164 -16.34 -0.15 6.48
CA ASN A 164 -15.63 -0.53 7.70
C ASN A 164 -14.15 -0.83 7.43
N GLU A 165 -13.83 -1.51 6.32
CA GLU A 165 -12.45 -1.74 5.89
C GLU A 165 -11.70 -0.43 5.63
N LEU A 166 -12.37 0.56 5.03
CA LEU A 166 -11.80 1.88 4.76
C LEU A 166 -11.47 2.62 6.08
N VAL A 167 -12.39 2.62 7.04
CA VAL A 167 -12.17 3.21 8.36
C VAL A 167 -11.00 2.52 9.08
N HIS A 168 -10.92 1.19 9.00
CA HIS A 168 -9.80 0.44 9.57
C HIS A 168 -8.47 0.79 8.90
N SER A 169 -8.47 0.92 7.57
CA SER A 169 -7.29 1.30 6.79
C SER A 169 -6.77 2.69 7.19
N LYS A 170 -7.66 3.66 7.41
CA LYS A 170 -7.30 5.00 7.91
C LYS A 170 -6.56 4.95 9.25
N ARG A 171 -7.05 4.14 10.19
CA ARG A 171 -6.39 3.94 11.49
C ARG A 171 -5.00 3.33 11.35
N ILE A 172 -4.82 2.36 10.46
CA ILE A 172 -3.49 1.76 10.21
C ILE A 172 -2.53 2.81 9.64
N ILE A 173 -2.99 3.64 8.71
CA ILE A 173 -2.17 4.73 8.15
C ILE A 173 -1.74 5.69 9.26
N GLU A 174 -2.65 6.11 10.13
CA GLU A 174 -2.35 6.99 11.27
C GLU A 174 -1.34 6.35 12.24
N GLN A 175 -1.48 5.07 12.55
CA GLN A 175 -0.55 4.33 13.41
C GLN A 175 0.87 4.27 12.79
N ASN A 176 0.97 4.00 11.49
CA ASN A 176 2.24 3.98 10.78
C ASN A 176 2.90 5.37 10.78
N GLU A 177 2.13 6.43 10.57
CA GLU A 177 2.62 7.81 10.61
C GLU A 177 3.14 8.20 12.00
N GLN A 178 2.43 7.81 13.06
CA GLN A 178 2.90 8.00 14.44
C GLN A 178 4.22 7.28 14.70
N LEU A 179 4.34 6.03 14.21
CA LEU A 179 5.56 5.24 14.33
C LEU A 179 6.75 5.89 13.62
N ILE A 180 6.54 6.43 12.42
CA ILE A 180 7.55 7.18 11.66
C ILE A 180 8.00 8.40 12.47
N ILE A 181 7.06 9.23 12.92
CA ILE A 181 7.36 10.46 13.68
C ILE A 181 8.14 10.14 14.95
N GLN A 182 7.75 9.10 15.68
CA GLN A 182 8.44 8.69 16.90
C GLN A 182 9.90 8.29 16.62
N ASN A 183 10.14 7.46 15.60
CA ASN A 183 11.50 7.02 15.25
C ASN A 183 12.36 8.17 14.73
N GLU A 184 11.80 9.06 13.89
CA GLU A 184 12.51 10.25 13.40
C GLU A 184 12.89 11.19 14.55
N ARG A 185 12.02 11.34 15.56
CA ARG A 185 12.32 12.13 16.76
C ARG A 185 13.48 11.54 17.56
N ILE A 186 13.55 10.22 17.69
CA ILE A 186 14.66 9.55 18.40
C ILE A 186 15.97 9.76 17.63
N LEU A 187 15.96 9.56 16.30
CA LEU A 187 17.15 9.80 15.47
C LEU A 187 17.63 11.26 15.57
N THR A 188 16.69 12.21 15.50
CA THR A 188 17.01 13.64 15.62
C THR A 188 17.60 13.95 17.00
N SER A 189 17.05 13.37 18.07
CA SER A 189 17.60 13.51 19.43
C SER A 189 19.05 13.02 19.49
N GLU A 190 19.35 11.87 18.90
CA GLU A 190 20.72 11.33 18.91
C GLU A 190 21.69 12.16 18.08
N GLN A 191 21.26 12.66 16.92
CA GLN A 191 22.03 13.62 16.12
C GLN A 191 22.34 14.91 16.90
N VAL A 192 21.36 15.44 17.65
CA VAL A 192 21.54 16.64 18.47
C VAL A 192 22.56 16.41 19.58
N LYS A 193 22.51 15.25 20.27
CA LYS A 193 23.49 14.89 21.31
C LYS A 193 24.92 14.82 20.76
N LEU A 194 25.10 14.40 19.52
CA LEU A 194 26.42 14.39 18.88
C LEU A 194 26.92 15.80 18.58
N ILE A 195 26.04 16.71 18.16
CA ILE A 195 26.41 18.10 17.83
C ILE A 195 26.72 18.91 19.08
N GLN A 196 25.97 18.70 20.17
CA GLN A 196 26.13 19.47 21.41
C GLN A 196 27.37 19.06 22.22
N GLY A 197 28.04 17.95 21.88
CA GLY A 197 29.16 17.41 22.65
C GLY A 197 28.74 16.92 24.05
N PRO A 198 29.66 16.37 24.86
CA PRO A 198 29.40 16.20 26.28
C PRO A 198 29.17 17.60 26.89
N VAL A 199 28.02 17.83 27.49
CA VAL A 199 27.86 18.96 28.41
C VAL A 199 28.82 18.68 29.56
N ASP A 200 29.89 19.47 29.67
CA ASP A 200 30.84 19.38 30.77
C ASP A 200 30.10 19.62 32.10
N GLU A 201 29.74 18.54 32.79
CA GLU A 201 29.25 18.58 34.18
C GLU A 201 30.30 19.14 35.16
N ASN A 202 31.49 19.49 34.67
CA ASN A 202 32.59 20.08 35.45
C ASN A 202 32.53 21.62 35.54
N GLU A 203 31.71 22.32 34.75
CA GLU A 203 31.59 23.79 34.90
C GLU A 203 30.71 24.19 36.10
N ILE A 204 29.89 23.29 36.65
CA ILE A 204 28.99 23.60 37.78
C ILE A 204 29.73 23.60 39.13
N LYS A 205 30.87 22.91 39.25
CA LYS A 205 31.62 22.84 40.52
C LYS A 205 32.62 23.98 40.75
N ASN A 206 32.98 24.74 39.73
CA ASN A 206 33.94 25.85 39.85
C ASN A 206 33.27 27.23 40.03
N SER A 207 31.94 27.27 40.13
CA SER A 207 31.17 28.48 40.44
C SER A 207 30.66 28.54 41.89
N GLU A 208 31.01 27.56 42.73
CA GLU A 208 30.64 27.51 44.16
C GLU A 208 31.86 27.59 45.12
N GLU A 209 33.07 27.90 44.63
CA GLU A 209 34.23 28.27 45.48
C GLU A 209 34.57 29.76 45.41
#